data_AF-A0A7S3KYW3-F1
#
_entry.id   AF-A0A7S3KYW3-F1
#
_cell.length_a   1.000
_cell.length_b   1.000
_cell.length_c   1.000
_cell.angle_alpha   90.00
_cell.angle_beta   90.00
_cell.angle_gamma   90.00
#
_symmetry.space_group_name_H-M   'P 1'
#
loop_
_entity.id
_entity.type
_entity.pdbx_description
1 polymer ?
#
loop_
_entity_poly.entity_id
_entity_poly.type
_entity_poly.pdbx_seq_one_letter_code
_entity_poly.pdbx_strand_id
1 'polypeptide(L)'
;KPKPMSGGTAGAPSIGVLLSPNYVKSAVMKTNNPVEAARLAAQYTSTLTRETFNGLLSVLANAFTPNGSSGVQVSGPIGLIKTGSDVVATKDIAAVLLFAAALSINLGVINALPLPALDGGQLLFVIAEALTGRKVDQRIQEGITSV
;
A
#
# COMPACT_ATOMS: atom_id res chain seq x y z
N LYS A 1 33.78 -31.55 33.93
CA LYS A 1 34.53 -30.35 33.52
C LYS A 1 34.31 -30.13 32.03
N PRO A 2 33.50 -29.15 31.58
CA PRO A 2 33.46 -28.79 30.17
C PRO A 2 34.53 -27.72 29.87
N LYS A 3 35.22 -27.84 28.73
CA LYS A 3 36.13 -26.84 28.13
C LYS A 3 35.65 -26.59 26.69
N PRO A 4 36.00 -25.46 26.06
CA PRO A 4 35.06 -24.42 25.65
C PRO A 4 34.75 -24.46 24.14
N MET A 5 33.71 -23.72 23.77
CA MET A 5 33.39 -23.34 22.40
C MET A 5 34.60 -22.78 21.65
N SER A 6 34.80 -23.24 20.42
CA SER A 6 35.56 -22.55 19.38
C SER A 6 35.09 -23.05 18.02
N GLY A 7 34.78 -22.12 17.12
CA GLY A 7 34.67 -22.41 15.69
C GLY A 7 33.44 -21.82 15.05
N GLY A 8 33.46 -20.51 14.78
CA GLY A 8 32.70 -19.99 13.66
C GLY A 8 33.37 -20.46 12.36
N THR A 9 32.60 -21.04 11.46
CA THR A 9 32.88 -21.04 10.02
C THR A 9 31.56 -21.07 9.28
N ALA A 10 31.30 -19.94 8.61
CA ALA A 10 30.39 -19.88 7.48
C ALA A 10 30.86 -20.83 6.37
N GLY A 11 29.91 -21.52 5.75
CA GLY A 11 30.10 -22.45 4.63
C GLY A 11 29.44 -23.79 4.94
N ALA A 12 28.59 -24.38 4.12
CA ALA A 12 28.00 -24.07 2.83
C ALA A 12 26.76 -25.00 2.72
N PRO A 13 25.75 -24.65 1.90
CA PRO A 13 24.48 -25.36 1.86
C PRO A 13 24.64 -26.77 1.27
N SER A 14 24.33 -27.79 2.05
CA SER A 14 24.31 -29.18 1.60
C SER A 14 22.87 -29.70 1.59
N ILE A 15 22.34 -29.86 0.37
CA ILE A 15 21.10 -30.59 0.05
C ILE A 15 19.81 -29.87 0.51
N GLY A 16 19.69 -28.61 0.08
CA GLY A 16 18.82 -28.31 -1.04
C GLY A 16 17.31 -28.14 -0.86
N VAL A 17 16.75 -28.06 0.36
CA VAL A 17 15.49 -27.36 0.60
C VAL A 17 15.57 -26.69 1.98
N LEU A 18 15.86 -25.39 2.00
CA LEU A 18 15.53 -24.58 3.16
C LEU A 18 14.00 -24.55 3.21
N LEU A 19 13.40 -25.34 4.09
CA LEU A 19 12.03 -25.14 4.50
C LEU A 19 12.00 -23.77 5.20
N SER A 20 11.81 -22.72 4.40
CA SER A 20 11.52 -21.39 4.92
C SER A 20 10.30 -21.55 5.82
N PRO A 21 10.41 -21.30 7.14
CA PRO A 21 9.30 -21.54 8.04
C PRO A 21 8.15 -20.63 7.65
N ASN A 22 7.15 -21.19 6.96
CA ASN A 22 5.91 -20.50 6.63
C ASN A 22 4.97 -20.55 7.84
N TYR A 23 5.49 -20.05 8.97
CA TYR A 23 4.71 -19.79 10.16
C TYR A 23 4.58 -18.28 10.28
N VAL A 24 3.60 -17.74 9.56
CA VAL A 24 3.04 -16.45 9.93
C VAL A 24 2.40 -16.69 11.29
N LYS A 25 3.13 -16.39 12.38
CA LYS A 25 2.51 -16.25 13.70
C LYS A 25 1.56 -15.08 13.58
N SER A 26 0.33 -15.35 13.15
CA SER A 26 -0.81 -14.48 13.30
C SER A 26 -1.09 -14.42 14.80
N ALA A 27 -0.29 -13.61 15.50
CA ALA A 27 -0.59 -13.15 16.84
C ALA A 27 -1.85 -12.30 16.69
N VAL A 28 -3.00 -12.97 16.68
CA VAL A 28 -4.30 -12.33 16.79
C VAL A 28 -4.25 -11.59 18.12
N MET A 29 -4.03 -10.28 18.04
CA MET A 29 -4.10 -9.41 19.19
C MET A 29 -5.53 -9.49 19.68
N LYS A 30 -5.72 -10.24 20.77
CA LYS A 30 -7.01 -10.37 21.43
C LYS A 30 -7.30 -9.00 22.03
N THR A 31 -8.08 -8.21 21.30
CA THR A 31 -8.48 -6.88 21.75
C THR A 31 -9.53 -7.06 22.83
N ASN A 32 -9.32 -6.42 23.97
CA ASN A 32 -10.17 -6.59 25.14
C ASN A 32 -11.49 -5.80 25.04
N ASN A 33 -11.63 -4.85 24.10
CA ASN A 33 -12.83 -4.02 23.90
C ASN A 33 -13.11 -3.66 22.42
N PRO A 34 -14.37 -3.70 21.93
CA PRO A 34 -14.72 -3.40 20.53
C PRO A 34 -14.34 -1.97 20.08
N VAL A 35 -14.38 -1.01 21.01
CA VAL A 35 -13.98 0.39 20.76
C VAL A 35 -12.47 0.50 20.51
N GLU A 36 -11.67 -0.26 21.25
CA GLU A 36 -10.22 -0.29 21.07
C GLU A 36 -9.86 -0.95 19.74
N ALA A 37 -10.60 -1.98 19.34
CA ALA A 37 -10.42 -2.64 18.04
C ALA A 37 -10.71 -1.66 16.89
N ALA A 38 -11.79 -0.89 16.98
CA ALA A 38 -12.14 0.12 15.99
C ALA A 38 -11.07 1.22 15.89
N ARG A 39 -10.57 1.70 17.04
CA ARG A 39 -9.50 2.72 17.08
C ARG A 39 -8.20 2.19 16.50
N LEU A 40 -7.81 0.96 16.85
CA LEU A 40 -6.62 0.30 16.33
C LEU A 40 -6.74 0.10 14.81
N ALA A 41 -7.89 -0.37 14.33
CA ALA A 41 -8.17 -0.53 12.92
C ALA A 41 -8.07 0.82 12.17
N ALA A 42 -8.66 1.89 12.72
CA ALA A 42 -8.56 3.22 12.13
C ALA A 42 -7.11 3.72 12.04
N GLN A 43 -6.32 3.50 13.09
CA GLN A 43 -4.89 3.85 13.09
C GLN A 43 -4.13 3.05 12.02
N TYR A 44 -4.32 1.72 11.98
CA TYR A 44 -3.69 0.87 10.97
C TYR A 44 -4.04 1.29 9.55
N THR A 45 -5.32 1.51 9.27
CA THR A 45 -5.79 2.01 7.97
C THR A 45 -5.14 3.34 7.65
N SER A 46 -5.09 4.29 8.59
CA SER A 46 -4.47 5.60 8.35
C SER A 46 -2.98 5.50 8.03
N THR A 47 -2.26 4.61 8.71
CA THR A 47 -0.84 4.34 8.45
C THR A 47 -0.67 3.74 7.06
N LEU A 48 -1.44 2.69 6.72
CA LEU A 48 -1.40 2.07 5.39
C LEU A 48 -1.70 3.08 4.27
N THR A 49 -2.72 3.92 4.45
CA THR A 49 -3.08 4.97 3.49
C THR A 49 -1.94 5.97 3.30
N ARG A 50 -1.29 6.43 4.38
CA ARG A 50 -0.16 7.36 4.30
C ARG A 50 1.05 6.76 3.60
N GLU A 51 1.39 5.51 3.94
CA GLU A 51 2.49 4.79 3.30
C GLU A 51 2.21 4.55 1.82
N THR A 52 0.98 4.17 1.47
CA THR A 52 0.54 4.06 0.06
C THR A 52 0.65 5.40 -0.65
N PHE A 53 0.17 6.50 -0.05
CA PHE A 53 0.22 7.83 -0.66
C PHE A 53 1.65 8.29 -0.92
N ASN A 54 2.52 8.18 0.08
CA ASN A 54 3.94 8.53 -0.05
C ASN A 54 4.65 7.64 -1.08
N GLY A 55 4.34 6.34 -1.08
CA GLY A 55 4.85 5.40 -2.07
C GLY A 55 4.44 5.77 -3.49
N LEU A 56 3.15 6.06 -3.71
CA LEU A 56 2.64 6.49 -5.01
C LEU A 56 3.26 7.82 -5.44
N LEU A 57 3.36 8.79 -4.53
CA LEU A 57 3.97 10.09 -4.83
C LEU A 57 5.45 9.94 -5.18
N SER A 58 6.18 9.03 -4.52
CA SER A 58 7.57 8.74 -4.86
C SER A 58 7.71 8.14 -6.26
N VAL A 59 6.80 7.24 -6.66
CA VAL A 59 6.79 6.65 -8.00
C VAL A 59 6.49 7.72 -9.06
N LEU A 60 5.47 8.55 -8.82
CA LEU A 60 5.13 9.65 -9.71
C LEU A 60 6.26 10.67 -9.81
N ALA A 61 6.84 11.12 -8.69
CA ALA A 61 7.94 12.08 -8.68
C ALA A 61 9.18 11.56 -9.44
N ASN A 62 9.51 10.27 -9.28
CA ASN A 62 10.58 9.64 -10.04
C ASN A 62 10.25 9.50 -11.53
N ALA A 63 8.99 9.27 -11.90
CA ALA A 63 8.57 9.20 -13.30
C ALA A 63 8.77 10.53 -14.06
N PHE A 64 8.68 11.67 -13.36
CA PHE A 64 8.94 12.99 -13.94
C PHE A 64 10.41 13.45 -13.83
N THR A 65 11.29 12.65 -13.22
CA THR A 65 12.72 12.97 -13.08
C THR A 65 13.54 12.31 -14.19
N PRO A 66 14.24 13.07 -15.07
CA PRO A 66 14.93 12.52 -16.26
C PRO A 66 16.01 11.46 -16.00
N ASN A 67 16.53 11.39 -14.76
CA ASN A 67 17.57 10.44 -14.33
C ASN A 67 17.08 9.54 -13.18
N GLY A 68 15.77 9.33 -13.05
CA GLY A 68 15.14 8.61 -11.94
C GLY A 68 15.69 7.19 -11.81
N SER A 69 16.42 6.95 -10.71
CA SER A 69 17.02 5.65 -10.42
C SER A 69 15.92 4.58 -10.31
N SER A 70 16.00 3.53 -11.13
CA SER A 70 15.07 2.39 -11.20
C SER A 70 14.94 1.54 -9.92
N GLY A 71 15.48 2.03 -8.80
CA GLY A 71 15.46 1.40 -7.49
C GLY A 71 14.37 1.94 -6.56
N VAL A 72 13.24 2.42 -7.10
CA VAL A 72 12.07 2.72 -6.27
C VAL A 72 11.62 1.39 -5.67
N GLN A 73 11.99 1.16 -4.43
CA GLN A 73 11.53 0.03 -3.64
C GLN A 73 10.05 0.26 -3.35
N VAL A 74 9.20 -0.13 -4.31
CA VAL A 74 7.75 -0.30 -4.15
C VAL A 74 7.49 -1.52 -3.24
N SER A 75 8.24 -1.65 -2.13
CA SER A 75 8.13 -2.73 -1.13
C SER A 75 7.13 -2.40 -0.02
N GLY A 76 6.41 -1.28 -0.13
CA GLY A 76 5.31 -0.91 0.76
C GLY A 76 3.99 -1.63 0.41
N PRO A 77 2.85 -1.12 0.91
CA PRO A 77 1.52 -1.70 0.66
C PRO A 77 1.16 -1.87 -0.83
N ILE A 78 1.76 -1.06 -1.71
CA ILE A 78 1.62 -1.17 -3.16
C ILE A 78 2.31 -2.44 -3.71
N GLY A 79 3.42 -2.87 -3.11
CA GLY A 79 4.14 -4.09 -3.47
C GLY A 79 3.37 -5.36 -3.12
N LEU A 80 2.59 -5.34 -2.04
CA LEU A 80 1.72 -6.46 -1.62
C LEU A 80 0.74 -6.87 -2.73
N ILE A 81 0.30 -5.92 -3.56
CA ILE A 81 -0.63 -6.18 -4.67
C ILE A 81 -0.01 -7.16 -5.69
N LYS A 82 1.29 -6.99 -5.98
CA LYS A 82 2.00 -7.79 -7.00
C LYS A 82 2.10 -9.27 -6.62
N THR A 83 1.93 -9.57 -5.34
CA THR A 83 2.05 -10.91 -4.75
C THR A 83 0.67 -11.49 -4.39
N GLY A 84 -0.42 -10.93 -4.93
CA GLY A 84 -1.79 -11.32 -4.59
C GLY A 84 -2.12 -12.80 -4.78
N SER A 85 -1.50 -13.48 -5.76
CA SER A 85 -1.62 -14.93 -5.94
C SER A 85 -1.16 -15.72 -4.72
N ASP A 86 -0.07 -15.26 -4.10
CA ASP A 86 0.55 -15.96 -2.98
C ASP A 86 -0.25 -15.74 -1.71
N VAL A 87 -0.86 -14.55 -1.56
CA VAL A 87 -1.78 -14.26 -0.46
C VAL A 87 -3.00 -15.18 -0.50
N VAL A 88 -3.62 -15.34 -1.67
CA VAL A 88 -4.78 -16.23 -1.82
C VAL A 88 -4.39 -17.69 -1.62
N ALA A 89 -3.16 -18.07 -2.01
CA ALA A 89 -2.64 -19.42 -1.80
C ALA A 89 -2.44 -19.79 -0.32
N THR A 90 -2.26 -18.82 0.58
CA THR A 90 -2.09 -19.09 2.03
C THR A 90 -3.33 -19.67 2.71
N LYS A 91 -4.53 -19.53 2.12
CA LYS A 91 -5.83 -19.85 2.73
C LYS A 91 -6.08 -19.19 4.08
N ASP A 92 -5.32 -18.15 4.43
CA ASP A 92 -5.55 -17.34 5.63
C ASP A 92 -6.54 -16.21 5.32
N ILE A 93 -7.73 -16.28 5.91
CA ILE A 93 -8.77 -15.26 5.73
C ILE A 93 -8.31 -13.87 6.18
N ALA A 94 -7.47 -13.79 7.21
CA ALA A 94 -6.94 -12.51 7.69
C ALA A 94 -5.98 -11.89 6.67
N ALA A 95 -5.14 -12.72 6.03
CA ALA A 95 -4.23 -12.26 4.97
C ALA A 95 -5.00 -11.78 3.74
N VAL A 96 -6.06 -12.49 3.34
CA VAL A 96 -6.93 -12.09 2.22
C VAL A 96 -7.68 -10.78 2.53
N LEU A 97 -8.19 -10.61 3.75
CA LEU A 97 -8.84 -9.37 4.18
C LEU A 97 -7.87 -8.19 4.18
N LEU A 98 -6.64 -8.39 4.66
CA LEU A 98 -5.60 -7.36 4.64
C LEU A 98 -5.22 -6.98 3.20
N PHE A 99 -5.13 -7.96 2.30
CA PHE A 99 -4.89 -7.72 0.88
C PHE A 99 -6.03 -6.95 0.21
N ALA A 100 -7.28 -7.32 0.48
CA ALA A 100 -8.44 -6.59 -0.01
C ALA A 100 -8.48 -5.15 0.53
N ALA A 101 -8.13 -4.96 1.81
CA ALA A 101 -8.01 -3.63 2.41
C ALA A 101 -6.90 -2.80 1.74
N ALA A 102 -5.74 -3.41 1.48
CA ALA A 102 -4.65 -2.74 0.75
C ALA A 102 -5.08 -2.35 -0.67
N LEU A 103 -5.74 -3.23 -1.42
CA LEU A 103 -6.30 -2.92 -2.73
C LEU A 103 -7.28 -1.74 -2.69
N SER A 104 -8.22 -1.76 -1.73
CA SER A 104 -9.21 -0.69 -1.55
C SER A 104 -8.54 0.65 -1.26
N ILE A 105 -7.54 0.67 -0.38
CA ILE A 105 -6.74 1.86 -0.07
C ILE A 105 -6.00 2.35 -1.32
N ASN A 106 -5.36 1.47 -2.08
CA ASN A 106 -4.61 1.85 -3.27
C ASN A 106 -5.51 2.50 -4.33
N LEU A 107 -6.69 1.91 -4.58
CA LEU A 107 -7.65 2.47 -5.53
C LEU A 107 -8.24 3.79 -5.01
N GLY A 108 -8.54 3.90 -3.71
CA GLY A 108 -9.01 5.13 -3.10
C GLY A 108 -7.97 6.26 -3.14
N VAL A 109 -6.70 5.94 -2.88
CA VAL A 109 -5.59 6.91 -2.95
C VAL A 109 -5.38 7.38 -4.38
N ILE A 110 -5.40 6.47 -5.37
CA ILE A 110 -5.32 6.83 -6.79
C ILE A 110 -6.50 7.74 -7.14
N ASN A 111 -7.72 7.36 -6.80
CA ASN A 111 -8.93 8.13 -7.11
C ASN A 111 -8.96 9.52 -6.46
N ALA A 112 -8.28 9.69 -5.33
CA ALA A 112 -8.14 10.99 -4.66
C ALA A 112 -7.11 11.94 -5.32
N LEU A 113 -6.37 11.48 -6.34
CA LEU A 113 -5.39 12.30 -7.04
C LEU A 113 -6.06 13.46 -7.81
N PRO A 114 -5.34 14.59 -7.97
CA PRO A 114 -5.80 15.79 -8.68
C PRO A 114 -5.80 15.59 -10.21
N LEU A 115 -6.43 14.54 -10.72
CA LEU A 115 -6.45 14.19 -12.14
C LEU A 115 -7.85 14.44 -12.74
N PRO A 116 -7.97 15.13 -13.90
CA PRO A 116 -9.27 15.54 -14.47
C PRO A 116 -10.28 14.40 -14.72
N ALA A 117 -9.83 13.16 -14.88
CA ALA A 117 -10.67 11.99 -15.14
C ALA A 117 -11.07 11.20 -13.88
N LEU A 118 -10.59 11.60 -12.70
CA LEU A 118 -10.78 10.91 -11.42
C LEU A 118 -11.63 11.73 -10.45
N ASP A 119 -12.24 11.04 -9.47
CA ASP A 119 -13.09 11.66 -8.44
C ASP A 119 -12.40 12.83 -7.70
N GLY A 120 -11.10 12.71 -7.44
CA GLY A 120 -10.28 13.75 -6.81
C GLY A 120 -10.11 15.01 -7.65
N GLY A 121 -10.10 14.88 -8.99
CA GLY A 121 -10.08 16.04 -9.89
C GLY A 121 -11.40 16.82 -9.82
N GLN A 122 -12.52 16.11 -9.81
CA GLN A 122 -13.84 16.73 -9.66
C GLN A 122 -13.97 17.46 -8.31
N LEU A 123 -13.49 16.85 -7.23
CA LEU A 123 -13.46 17.48 -5.90
C LEU A 123 -12.65 18.77 -5.90
N LEU A 124 -11.49 18.80 -6.57
CA LEU A 124 -10.69 20.02 -6.67
C LEU A 124 -11.34 21.11 -7.48
N PHE A 125 -12.06 20.78 -8.56
CA PHE A 125 -12.84 21.75 -9.30
C PHE A 125 -13.94 22.37 -8.42
N VAL A 126 -14.65 21.56 -7.63
CA VAL A 126 -15.67 22.06 -6.69
C VAL A 126 -15.05 22.95 -5.60
N ILE A 127 -13.90 22.56 -5.04
CA ILE A 127 -13.19 23.39 -4.05
C ILE A 127 -12.71 24.71 -4.69
N ALA A 128 -12.15 24.65 -5.90
CA ALA A 128 -11.72 25.84 -6.63
C ALA A 128 -12.89 26.77 -6.94
N GLU A 129 -14.04 26.23 -7.36
CA GLU A 129 -15.28 26.98 -7.60
C GLU A 129 -15.78 27.64 -6.32
N ALA A 130 -15.80 26.92 -5.19
CA ALA A 130 -16.21 27.45 -3.90
C ALA A 130 -15.30 28.59 -3.42
N LEU A 131 -14.00 28.52 -3.70
CA LEU A 131 -13.02 29.57 -3.35
C LEU A 131 -13.04 30.77 -4.30
N THR A 132 -13.26 30.56 -5.59
CA THR A 132 -13.26 31.64 -6.61
C THR A 132 -14.64 32.25 -6.84
N GLY A 133 -15.72 31.62 -6.36
CA GLY A 133 -17.09 32.11 -6.50
C GLY A 133 -17.58 32.15 -7.95
N ARG A 134 -16.85 31.52 -8.88
CA ARG A 134 -17.16 31.48 -10.31
C ARG A 134 -17.37 30.03 -10.71
N LYS A 135 -18.51 29.74 -11.32
CA LYS A 135 -18.81 28.42 -11.88
C LYS A 135 -17.70 28.02 -12.85
N VAL A 136 -17.04 26.89 -12.60
CA VAL A 136 -16.07 26.35 -13.54
C VAL A 136 -16.85 25.87 -14.76
N ASP A 137 -16.48 26.37 -15.93
CA ASP A 137 -17.28 26.27 -17.15
C ASP A 137 -17.52 24.79 -17.55
N GLN A 138 -18.80 24.42 -17.63
CA GLN A 138 -19.32 23.09 -17.95
C GLN A 138 -18.79 22.56 -19.30
N ARG A 139 -18.28 23.47 -20.16
CA ARG A 139 -17.67 23.16 -21.46
C ARG A 139 -16.31 22.46 -21.39
N ILE A 140 -15.51 22.65 -20.33
CA ILE A 140 -14.26 21.89 -20.16
C ILE A 140 -14.57 20.46 -19.69
N GLN A 141 -15.63 20.28 -18.90
CA GLN A 141 -16.13 18.98 -18.46
C GLN A 141 -16.60 18.10 -19.63
N GLU A 142 -17.32 18.69 -20.58
CA GLU A 142 -17.81 17.96 -21.75
C GLU A 142 -16.69 17.58 -22.74
N GLY A 143 -15.65 18.42 -22.89
CA GLY A 143 -14.54 18.14 -23.81
C GLY A 143 -13.53 17.09 -23.34
N ILE A 144 -13.42 16.85 -22.03
CA ILE A 144 -12.50 15.84 -21.47
C ILE A 144 -13.19 14.47 -21.32
N THR A 145 -14.53 14.44 -21.23
CA THR A 145 -15.30 13.20 -20.99
C THR A 145 -15.74 12.52 -22.30
N SER A 146 -15.56 13.16 -23.46
CA SER A 146 -16.02 12.65 -24.76
C SER A 146 -14.92 12.05 -25.65
N VAL A 147 -13.76 11.66 -25.10
CA VAL A 147 -12.66 11.03 -25.86
C VAL A 147 -12.43 9.60 -25.38
#